data_AF-A0A6F9WUE9-F1
#
_entry.id   AF-A0A6F9WUE9-F1
#
_cell.length_a   1.000
_cell.length_b   1.000
_cell.length_c   1.000
_cell.angle_alpha   90.00
_cell.angle_beta   90.00
_cell.angle_gamma   90.00
#
_symmetry.space_group_name_H-M   'P 1'
#
loop_
_entity.id
_entity.type
_entity.pdbx_description
1 polymer ?
#
loop_
_entity_poly.entity_id
_entity_poly.type
_entity_poly.pdbx_seq_one_letter_code
_entity_poly.pdbx_strand_id
1 'polypeptide(L)'
;MALVTIDHAACRRDGMCAAVCPMGLFDTDGAGFPVFRTGADQHCIACGHCIAVCPASAARHKALPLEDAPLMGEFPVISVPALHHLVRGRRSVREFRDEPVPEELVREVVETARWAPSAVNRQPVHWLVIRTPSEVRRLAGLAVDYLRQISRQEPRYAPLVDRWEQGKDPILRNAPHLVVVHAPDEWSWSTVDATIALTQFELAAVAGGIGTCWAGLLMRAANGHVPLREALGIPADHSVYGALMFGLPRYRYHRIPPRQAARVTWR
;
A
#
# COMPACT_ATOMS: atom_id res chain seq x y z
N MET A 1 22.38 -22.65 -12.46
CA MET A 1 21.06 -22.81 -13.09
C MET A 1 20.54 -21.43 -13.45
N ALA A 2 19.96 -21.26 -14.64
CA ALA A 2 19.43 -19.97 -15.07
C ALA A 2 18.32 -19.47 -14.15
N LEU A 3 18.19 -18.14 -14.00
CA LEU A 3 17.14 -17.52 -13.19
C LEU A 3 15.74 -17.79 -13.75
N VAL A 4 15.62 -17.81 -15.09
CA VAL A 4 14.41 -18.18 -15.81
C VAL A 4 14.71 -19.36 -16.72
N THR A 5 13.81 -20.34 -16.74
CA THR A 5 13.86 -21.48 -17.65
C THR A 5 12.52 -21.66 -18.37
N ILE A 6 12.55 -22.16 -19.60
CA ILE A 6 11.36 -22.50 -20.37
C ILE A 6 11.24 -24.02 -20.42
N ASP A 7 10.07 -24.54 -20.06
CA ASP A 7 9.70 -25.93 -20.30
C ASP A 7 9.33 -26.11 -21.78
N HIS A 8 10.22 -26.75 -22.54
CA HIS A 8 10.03 -26.95 -23.97
C HIS A 8 8.86 -27.90 -24.30
N ALA A 9 8.46 -28.77 -23.36
CA ALA A 9 7.31 -29.67 -23.57
C ALA A 9 5.98 -28.91 -23.50
N ALA A 10 5.90 -27.86 -22.68
CA ALA A 10 4.71 -27.04 -22.50
C ALA A 10 4.69 -25.78 -23.40
N CYS A 11 5.87 -25.26 -23.79
CA CYS A 11 5.98 -23.99 -24.48
C CYS A 11 5.37 -24.02 -25.89
N ARG A 12 4.57 -22.99 -26.20
CA ARG A 12 3.91 -22.82 -27.50
C ARG A 12 4.77 -22.08 -28.54
N ARG A 13 5.97 -21.61 -28.17
CA ARG A 13 6.86 -20.80 -29.01
C ARG A 13 6.21 -19.49 -29.50
N ASP A 14 5.34 -18.91 -28.68
CA ASP A 14 4.61 -17.66 -28.98
C ASP A 14 5.43 -16.40 -28.68
N GLY A 15 6.58 -16.52 -28.00
CA GLY A 15 7.47 -15.40 -27.68
C GLY A 15 6.92 -14.42 -26.64
N MET A 16 5.74 -14.67 -26.04
CA MET A 16 5.07 -13.69 -25.18
C MET A 16 5.95 -13.27 -24.00
N CYS A 17 6.62 -14.24 -23.34
CA CYS A 17 7.50 -13.96 -22.21
C CYS A 17 8.69 -13.05 -22.58
N ALA A 18 9.20 -13.16 -23.80
CA ALA A 18 10.26 -12.30 -24.32
C ALA A 18 9.72 -10.89 -24.62
N ALA A 19 8.56 -10.81 -25.29
CA ALA A 19 7.94 -9.55 -25.69
C ALA A 19 7.55 -8.66 -24.50
N VAL A 20 7.06 -9.24 -23.39
CA VAL A 20 6.68 -8.48 -22.19
C VAL A 20 7.83 -8.22 -21.22
N CYS A 21 9.03 -8.73 -21.50
CA CYS A 21 10.18 -8.52 -20.63
C CYS A 21 10.66 -7.07 -20.76
N PRO A 22 10.49 -6.22 -19.73
CA PRO A 22 10.84 -4.81 -19.83
C PRO A 22 12.34 -4.58 -19.99
N MET A 23 13.15 -5.57 -19.60
CA MET A 23 14.60 -5.54 -19.66
C MET A 23 15.17 -6.21 -20.93
N GLY A 24 14.30 -6.75 -21.80
CA GLY A 24 14.70 -7.40 -23.07
C GLY A 24 15.68 -8.56 -22.86
N LEU A 25 15.43 -9.44 -21.89
CA LEU A 25 16.40 -10.44 -21.40
C LEU A 25 16.31 -11.81 -22.08
N PHE A 26 15.55 -11.93 -23.15
CA PHE A 26 15.35 -13.19 -23.87
C PHE A 26 15.85 -13.07 -25.31
N ASP A 27 16.50 -14.13 -25.76
CA ASP A 27 16.73 -14.41 -27.18
C ASP A 27 15.73 -15.49 -27.65
N THR A 28 15.85 -15.90 -28.91
CA THR A 28 15.12 -17.05 -29.46
C THR A 28 16.14 -18.05 -30.00
N ASP A 29 16.00 -19.33 -29.65
CA ASP A 29 16.87 -20.38 -30.17
C ASP A 29 16.54 -20.77 -31.62
N GLY A 30 17.37 -21.64 -32.21
CA GLY A 30 17.17 -22.12 -33.57
C GLY A 30 15.89 -22.95 -33.79
N ALA A 31 15.22 -23.38 -32.73
CA ALA A 31 13.95 -24.11 -32.76
C ALA A 31 12.73 -23.21 -32.47
N GLY A 32 12.96 -21.91 -32.25
CA GLY A 32 11.91 -20.91 -31.99
C GLY A 32 11.50 -20.79 -30.52
N PHE A 33 12.22 -21.41 -29.58
CA PHE A 33 11.92 -21.25 -28.15
C PHE A 33 12.53 -19.96 -27.60
N PRO A 34 11.81 -19.22 -26.74
CA PRO A 34 12.40 -18.16 -25.96
C PRO A 34 13.49 -18.73 -25.04
N VAL A 35 14.66 -18.08 -25.00
CA VAL A 35 15.77 -18.47 -24.14
C VAL A 35 16.21 -17.28 -23.31
N PHE A 36 16.24 -17.44 -21.99
CA PHE A 36 16.78 -16.42 -21.10
C PHE A 36 18.29 -16.31 -21.31
N ARG A 37 18.77 -15.11 -21.63
CA ARG A 37 20.17 -14.89 -22.04
C ARG A 37 21.15 -15.25 -20.92
N THR A 38 22.29 -15.81 -21.27
CA THR A 38 23.38 -16.08 -20.32
C THR A 38 23.85 -14.78 -19.66
N GLY A 39 23.91 -14.75 -18.32
CA GLY A 39 24.32 -13.57 -17.54
C GLY A 39 23.26 -12.47 -17.40
N ALA A 40 22.06 -12.65 -17.96
CA ALA A 40 20.97 -11.69 -17.85
C ALA A 40 20.34 -11.61 -16.46
N ASP A 41 20.68 -12.55 -15.56
CA ASP A 41 20.20 -12.57 -14.17
C ASP A 41 20.53 -11.28 -13.42
N GLN A 42 21.70 -10.68 -13.68
CA GLN A 42 22.14 -9.41 -13.07
C GLN A 42 21.25 -8.21 -13.44
N HIS A 43 20.48 -8.34 -14.53
CA HIS A 43 19.61 -7.27 -15.04
C HIS A 43 18.13 -7.58 -14.83
N CYS A 44 17.80 -8.78 -14.32
CA CYS A 44 16.43 -9.15 -14.05
C CYS A 44 15.92 -8.46 -12.79
N ILE A 45 14.83 -7.72 -12.94
CA ILE A 45 14.15 -7.04 -11.82
C ILE A 45 13.13 -7.94 -11.09
N ALA A 46 13.07 -9.23 -11.43
CA ALA A 46 12.10 -10.17 -10.85
C ALA A 46 10.65 -9.64 -10.85
N CYS A 47 10.19 -9.09 -11.99
CA CYS A 47 8.82 -8.57 -12.13
C CYS A 47 7.76 -9.65 -12.38
N GLY A 48 8.16 -10.89 -12.69
CA GLY A 48 7.23 -12.00 -12.92
C GLY A 48 6.42 -11.93 -14.22
N HIS A 49 6.58 -10.90 -15.07
CA HIS A 49 5.81 -10.81 -16.32
C HIS A 49 5.95 -12.05 -17.21
N CYS A 50 7.15 -12.66 -17.27
CA CYS A 50 7.40 -13.85 -18.07
C CYS A 50 6.56 -15.07 -17.64
N ILE A 51 6.32 -15.24 -16.34
CA ILE A 51 5.49 -16.33 -15.81
C ILE A 51 4.00 -15.98 -15.89
N ALA A 52 3.65 -14.72 -15.64
CA ALA A 52 2.26 -14.25 -15.62
C ALA A 52 1.60 -14.23 -17.01
N VAL A 53 2.38 -13.88 -18.05
CA VAL A 53 1.85 -13.82 -19.43
C VAL A 53 1.72 -15.20 -20.07
N CYS A 54 2.46 -16.21 -19.57
CA CYS A 54 2.62 -17.48 -20.26
C CYS A 54 1.35 -18.35 -20.16
N PRO A 55 0.59 -18.54 -21.26
CA PRO A 55 -0.72 -19.22 -21.20
C PRO A 55 -0.60 -20.73 -20.99
N ALA A 56 0.60 -21.29 -21.20
CA ALA A 56 0.89 -22.71 -21.02
C ALA A 56 1.61 -23.00 -19.69
N SER A 57 1.84 -21.98 -18.86
CA SER A 57 2.67 -22.09 -17.67
C SER A 57 3.99 -22.81 -17.98
N ALA A 58 4.67 -22.41 -19.05
CA ALA A 58 5.93 -23.01 -19.50
C ALA A 58 7.16 -22.26 -18.95
N ALA A 59 7.05 -20.96 -18.71
CA ALA A 59 8.11 -20.20 -18.05
C ALA A 59 8.19 -20.56 -16.56
N ARG A 60 9.41 -20.68 -16.02
CA ARG A 60 9.69 -20.82 -14.58
C ARG A 60 10.66 -19.72 -14.17
N HIS A 61 10.43 -19.10 -13.02
CA HIS A 61 11.33 -18.08 -12.46
C HIS A 61 11.73 -18.51 -11.05
N LYS A 62 13.04 -18.64 -10.80
CA LYS A 62 13.52 -19.23 -9.53
C LYS A 62 13.10 -18.46 -8.29
N ALA A 63 13.02 -17.13 -8.36
CA ALA A 63 12.61 -16.29 -7.23
C ALA A 63 11.09 -16.04 -7.17
N LEU A 64 10.32 -16.53 -8.14
CA LEU A 64 8.88 -16.31 -8.25
C LEU A 64 8.23 -17.63 -8.67
N PRO A 65 8.08 -18.56 -7.74
CA PRO A 65 7.61 -19.88 -8.06
C PRO A 65 6.10 -19.84 -8.39
N LEU A 66 5.62 -20.76 -9.22
CA LEU A 66 4.26 -20.69 -9.77
C LEU A 66 3.18 -20.95 -8.70
N GLU A 67 3.54 -21.68 -7.63
CA GLU A 67 2.68 -21.89 -6.46
C GLU A 67 2.28 -20.59 -5.76
N ASP A 68 3.14 -19.56 -5.82
CA ASP A 68 2.89 -18.24 -5.26
C ASP A 68 2.28 -17.27 -6.30
N ALA A 69 2.11 -17.72 -7.55
CA ALA A 69 1.58 -16.96 -8.67
C ALA A 69 0.29 -17.63 -9.19
N PRO A 70 -0.83 -17.51 -8.44
CA PRO A 70 -2.07 -18.19 -8.78
C PRO A 70 -2.59 -17.77 -10.16
N LEU A 71 -3.21 -18.72 -10.86
CA LEU A 71 -3.92 -18.43 -12.09
C LEU A 71 -5.06 -17.45 -11.81
N MET A 72 -5.18 -16.41 -12.64
CA MET A 72 -6.21 -15.40 -12.50
C MET A 72 -7.64 -15.96 -12.71
N GLY A 73 -7.77 -17.08 -13.43
CA GLY A 73 -9.08 -17.66 -13.77
C GLY A 73 -9.93 -16.75 -14.66
N GLU A 74 -11.24 -16.98 -14.68
CA GLU A 74 -12.19 -16.02 -15.25
C GLU A 74 -12.32 -14.82 -14.32
N PHE A 75 -12.04 -13.62 -14.85
CA PHE A 75 -12.11 -12.40 -14.06
C PHE A 75 -13.58 -11.99 -13.84
N PRO A 76 -14.07 -11.88 -12.59
CA PRO A 76 -15.42 -11.40 -12.35
C PRO A 76 -15.51 -9.93 -12.79
N VAL A 77 -16.48 -9.62 -13.66
CA VAL A 77 -16.66 -8.25 -14.15
C VAL A 77 -17.15 -7.36 -13.01
N ILE A 78 -16.26 -6.54 -12.45
CA ILE A 78 -16.64 -5.44 -11.56
C ILE A 78 -17.28 -4.36 -12.43
N SER A 79 -18.57 -4.12 -12.25
CA SER A 79 -19.27 -3.10 -13.04
C SER A 79 -18.73 -1.70 -12.73
N VAL A 80 -18.64 -0.85 -13.75
CA VAL A 80 -18.25 0.56 -13.59
C VAL A 80 -19.12 1.28 -12.54
N PRO A 81 -20.46 1.07 -12.45
CA PRO A 81 -21.27 1.60 -11.36
C PRO A 81 -20.86 1.12 -9.96
N ALA A 82 -20.49 -0.17 -9.79
CA ALA A 82 -20.02 -0.69 -8.50
C ALA A 82 -18.68 -0.05 -8.11
N LEU A 83 -17.74 0.06 -9.06
CA LEU A 83 -16.48 0.77 -8.85
C LEU A 83 -16.70 2.24 -8.48
N HIS A 84 -17.62 2.92 -9.18
CA HIS A 84 -18.00 4.28 -8.86
C HIS A 84 -18.57 4.40 -7.44
N HIS A 85 -19.39 3.45 -7.00
CA HIS A 85 -19.92 3.45 -5.65
C HIS A 85 -18.81 3.37 -4.60
N LEU A 86 -17.86 2.45 -4.76
CA LEU A 86 -16.72 2.30 -3.87
C LEU A 86 -15.84 3.56 -3.85
N VAL A 87 -15.34 3.96 -5.01
CA VAL A 87 -14.34 5.04 -5.12
C VAL A 87 -14.92 6.41 -4.78
N ARG A 88 -16.16 6.69 -5.20
CA ARG A 88 -16.82 7.99 -4.94
C ARG A 88 -17.49 8.03 -3.56
N GLY A 89 -17.93 6.88 -3.05
CA GLY A 89 -18.62 6.74 -1.76
C GLY A 89 -17.69 6.75 -0.56
N ARG A 90 -16.43 6.33 -0.72
CA ARG A 90 -15.39 6.38 0.31
C ARG A 90 -15.24 7.77 0.93
N ARG A 91 -15.16 7.80 2.27
CA ARG A 91 -15.01 9.04 3.07
C ARG A 91 -13.91 8.89 4.09
N SER A 92 -13.30 10.01 4.46
CA SER A 92 -12.46 10.10 5.65
C SER A 92 -13.33 10.01 6.91
N VAL A 93 -13.40 8.82 7.48
CA VAL A 93 -14.12 8.50 8.73
C VAL A 93 -13.30 9.01 9.91
N ARG A 94 -13.94 9.82 10.76
CA ARG A 94 -13.27 10.54 11.85
C ARG A 94 -13.92 10.31 13.21
N GLU A 95 -14.92 9.44 13.24
CA GLU A 95 -15.72 9.05 14.39
C GLU A 95 -15.93 7.53 14.27
N PHE A 96 -15.41 6.79 15.23
CA PHE A 96 -15.39 5.34 15.23
C PHE A 96 -16.27 4.79 16.35
N ARG A 97 -16.72 3.55 16.21
CA ARG A 97 -17.34 2.79 17.30
C ARG A 97 -16.24 2.30 18.25
N ASP A 98 -16.59 2.06 19.50
CA ASP A 98 -15.67 1.49 20.50
C ASP A 98 -15.35 0.00 20.21
N GLU A 99 -16.24 -0.67 19.47
CA GLU A 99 -16.03 -2.05 19.03
C GLU A 99 -14.82 -2.14 18.08
N PRO A 100 -13.81 -2.97 18.40
CA PRO A 100 -12.66 -3.14 17.52
C PRO A 100 -13.05 -3.91 16.26
N VAL A 101 -12.35 -3.59 15.16
CA VAL A 101 -12.42 -4.41 13.94
C VAL A 101 -11.88 -5.83 14.22
N PRO A 102 -12.58 -6.90 13.78
CA PRO A 102 -12.09 -8.28 13.89
C PRO A 102 -10.70 -8.46 13.27
N GLU A 103 -9.87 -9.30 13.89
CA GLU A 103 -8.48 -9.50 13.46
C GLU A 103 -8.38 -10.04 12.04
N GLU A 104 -9.24 -10.99 11.71
CA GLU A 104 -9.30 -11.70 10.44
C GLU A 104 -9.56 -10.71 9.30
N LEU A 105 -10.46 -9.75 9.53
CA LEU A 105 -10.76 -8.72 8.56
C LEU A 105 -9.60 -7.74 8.39
N VAL A 106 -8.86 -7.41 9.46
CA VAL A 106 -7.65 -6.59 9.35
C VAL A 106 -6.57 -7.32 8.55
N ARG A 107 -6.38 -8.62 8.78
CA ARG A 107 -5.45 -9.45 8.02
C ARG A 107 -5.83 -9.51 6.54
N GLU A 108 -7.11 -9.73 6.23
CA GLU A 108 -7.60 -9.74 4.84
C GLU A 108 -7.37 -8.41 4.12
N VAL A 109 -7.57 -7.28 4.81
CA VAL A 109 -7.30 -5.95 4.25
C VAL A 109 -5.81 -5.76 3.95
N VAL A 110 -4.92 -6.15 4.88
CA VAL A 110 -3.46 -6.07 4.67
C VAL A 110 -3.03 -7.01 3.55
N GLU A 111 -3.53 -8.24 3.53
CA GLU A 111 -3.26 -9.21 2.47
C GLU A 111 -3.70 -8.67 1.11
N THR A 112 -4.86 -8.04 1.01
CA THR A 112 -5.31 -7.41 -0.23
C THR A 112 -4.39 -6.26 -0.63
N ALA A 113 -4.02 -5.40 0.33
CA ALA A 113 -3.19 -4.23 0.08
C ALA A 113 -1.74 -4.57 -0.31
N ARG A 114 -1.24 -5.76 0.04
CA ARG A 114 0.11 -6.21 -0.33
C ARG A 114 0.26 -6.44 -1.84
N TRP A 115 -0.84 -6.60 -2.57
CA TRP A 115 -0.87 -6.71 -4.03
C TRP A 115 -0.71 -5.35 -4.75
N ALA A 116 -0.35 -4.30 -4.00
CA ALA A 116 -0.07 -3.00 -4.57
C ALA A 116 1.08 -3.06 -5.57
N PRO A 117 0.93 -2.43 -6.75
CA PRO A 117 2.05 -2.30 -7.65
C PRO A 117 3.12 -1.43 -6.97
N SER A 118 4.37 -1.80 -7.20
CA SER A 118 5.54 -1.03 -6.77
C SER A 118 6.53 -0.92 -7.92
N ALA A 119 7.29 0.17 -7.96
CA ALA A 119 8.29 0.36 -8.98
C ALA A 119 9.25 -0.84 -9.05
N VAL A 120 9.47 -1.35 -10.27
CA VAL A 120 10.28 -2.55 -10.59
C VAL A 120 9.96 -3.80 -9.77
N ASN A 121 8.74 -3.91 -9.21
CA ASN A 121 8.34 -4.97 -8.29
C ASN A 121 9.17 -5.03 -6.98
N ARG A 122 9.77 -3.91 -6.55
CA ARG A 122 10.65 -3.85 -5.36
C ARG A 122 9.92 -4.15 -4.06
N GLN A 123 8.61 -3.94 -4.00
CA GLN A 123 7.75 -4.18 -2.83
C GLN A 123 8.35 -3.62 -1.52
N PRO A 124 8.75 -2.33 -1.47
CA PRO A 124 9.57 -1.78 -0.38
C PRO A 124 8.77 -1.48 0.90
N VAL A 125 7.47 -1.73 0.91
CA VAL A 125 6.54 -1.26 1.95
C VAL A 125 6.51 -2.23 3.11
N HIS A 126 6.80 -1.71 4.31
CA HIS A 126 6.62 -2.41 5.57
C HIS A 126 5.37 -1.89 6.28
N TRP A 127 4.63 -2.81 6.91
CA TRP A 127 3.35 -2.53 7.56
C TRP A 127 3.49 -2.65 9.07
N LEU A 128 3.08 -1.60 9.79
CA LEU A 128 2.92 -1.62 11.24
C LEU A 128 1.44 -1.41 11.58
N VAL A 129 0.82 -2.41 12.20
CA VAL A 129 -0.58 -2.35 12.63
C VAL A 129 -0.68 -2.27 14.14
N ILE A 130 -1.22 -1.15 14.63
CA ILE A 130 -1.48 -0.90 16.04
C ILE A 130 -2.95 -1.24 16.31
N ARG A 131 -3.17 -2.18 17.22
CA ARG A 131 -4.47 -2.84 17.42
C ARG A 131 -5.21 -2.45 18.70
N THR A 132 -4.57 -1.66 19.56
CA THR A 132 -5.12 -1.32 20.88
C THR A 132 -5.38 0.18 20.97
N PRO A 133 -6.60 0.61 21.38
CA PRO A 133 -6.92 2.03 21.49
C PRO A 133 -6.00 2.80 22.44
N SER A 134 -5.52 2.16 23.51
CA SER A 134 -4.57 2.75 24.45
C SER A 134 -3.23 3.09 23.80
N GLU A 135 -2.73 2.22 22.92
CA GLU A 135 -1.48 2.44 22.20
C GLU A 135 -1.66 3.52 21.13
N VAL A 136 -2.77 3.52 20.40
CA VAL A 136 -3.12 4.61 19.48
C VAL A 136 -3.15 5.94 20.23
N ARG A 137 -3.80 6.01 21.40
CA ARG A 137 -3.84 7.22 22.23
C ARG A 137 -2.45 7.64 22.71
N ARG A 138 -1.58 6.70 23.08
CA ARG A 138 -0.19 6.97 23.47
C ARG A 138 0.59 7.64 22.32
N LEU A 139 0.50 7.08 21.11
CA LEU A 139 1.15 7.63 19.92
C LEU A 139 0.61 9.01 19.54
N ALA A 140 -0.71 9.25 19.71
CA ALA A 140 -1.29 10.57 19.54
C ALA A 140 -0.68 11.60 20.51
N GLY A 141 -0.44 11.22 21.76
CA GLY A 141 0.23 12.07 22.75
C GLY A 141 1.64 12.48 22.31
N LEU A 142 2.45 11.52 21.86
CA LEU A 142 3.79 11.79 21.33
C LEU A 142 3.77 12.69 20.08
N ALA A 143 2.73 12.58 19.25
CA ALA A 143 2.54 13.49 18.14
C ALA A 143 2.15 14.91 18.61
N VAL A 144 1.34 15.04 19.67
CA VAL A 144 1.04 16.34 20.27
C VAL A 144 2.29 16.98 20.88
N ASP A 145 3.17 16.20 21.51
CA ASP A 145 4.43 16.71 22.05
C ASP A 145 5.29 17.36 20.96
N TYR A 146 5.39 16.70 19.80
CA TYR A 146 6.02 17.30 18.61
C TYR A 146 5.33 18.59 18.16
N LEU A 147 3.99 18.58 18.05
CA LEU A 147 3.25 19.78 17.67
C LEU A 147 3.46 20.94 18.65
N ARG A 148 3.61 20.64 19.95
CA ARG A 148 3.92 21.64 20.99
C ARG A 148 5.31 22.25 20.80
N GLN A 149 6.29 21.48 20.31
CA GLN A 149 7.62 21.99 20.00
C GLN A 149 7.59 22.95 18.80
N ILE A 150 6.90 22.55 17.72
CA ILE A 150 6.90 23.33 16.47
C ILE A 150 5.89 24.47 16.45
N SER A 151 4.88 24.48 17.33
CA SER A 151 3.83 25.51 17.35
C SER A 151 4.36 26.93 17.57
N ARG A 152 5.54 27.07 18.19
CA ARG A 152 6.24 28.36 18.33
C ARG A 152 6.58 28.98 16.98
N GLN A 153 6.93 28.16 16.00
CA GLN A 153 7.32 28.58 14.64
C GLN A 153 6.15 28.43 13.65
N GLU A 154 5.25 27.48 13.88
CA GLU A 154 4.05 27.23 13.09
C GLU A 154 2.78 27.39 13.97
N PRO A 155 2.33 28.62 14.27
CA PRO A 155 1.22 28.88 15.20
C PRO A 155 -0.10 28.20 14.85
N ARG A 156 -0.29 27.80 13.57
CA ARG A 156 -1.45 27.03 13.10
C ARG A 156 -1.69 25.72 13.85
N TYR A 157 -0.68 25.17 14.54
CA TYR A 157 -0.83 23.94 15.32
C TYR A 157 -1.23 24.16 16.79
N ALA A 158 -1.11 25.38 17.33
CA ALA A 158 -1.46 25.68 18.71
C ALA A 158 -2.91 25.24 19.07
N PRO A 159 -3.93 25.48 18.22
CA PRO A 159 -5.29 25.02 18.51
C PRO A 159 -5.45 23.50 18.62
N LEU A 160 -4.55 22.72 18.01
CA LEU A 160 -4.56 21.26 18.14
C LEU A 160 -3.99 20.84 19.48
N VAL A 161 -2.95 21.50 19.98
CA VAL A 161 -2.42 21.29 21.33
C VAL A 161 -3.49 21.66 22.37
N ASP A 162 -4.13 22.81 22.24
CA ASP A 162 -5.18 23.25 23.18
C ASP A 162 -6.35 22.24 23.26
N ARG A 163 -6.75 21.67 22.12
CA ARG A 163 -7.79 20.62 22.09
C ARG A 163 -7.36 19.35 22.81
N TRP A 164 -6.07 19.01 22.75
CA TRP A 164 -5.54 17.87 23.49
C TRP A 164 -5.60 18.10 25.00
N GLU A 165 -5.19 19.27 25.47
CA GLU A 165 -5.26 19.64 26.90
C GLU A 165 -6.70 19.67 27.43
N GLN A 166 -7.69 19.88 26.56
CA GLN A 166 -9.12 19.74 26.86
C GLN A 166 -9.63 18.29 26.84
N GLY A 167 -8.73 17.30 26.78
CA GLY A 167 -9.06 15.87 26.77
C GLY A 167 -9.55 15.32 25.43
N LYS A 168 -9.46 16.08 24.33
CA LYS A 168 -9.86 15.60 23.00
C LYS A 168 -8.67 15.02 22.25
N ASP A 169 -8.92 14.17 21.26
CA ASP A 169 -7.88 13.71 20.33
C ASP A 169 -8.01 14.42 18.97
N PRO A 170 -7.19 15.44 18.68
CA PRO A 170 -7.18 16.06 17.38
C PRO A 170 -6.30 15.32 16.36
N ILE A 171 -5.45 14.39 16.79
CA ILE A 171 -4.44 13.73 15.95
C ILE A 171 -4.99 12.44 15.38
N LEU A 172 -5.35 11.49 16.24
CA LEU A 172 -5.80 10.14 15.88
C LEU A 172 -7.27 9.90 16.21
N ARG A 173 -7.96 10.91 16.77
CA ARG A 173 -9.43 10.95 16.91
C ARG A 173 -10.00 9.76 17.68
N ASN A 174 -9.25 9.24 18.66
CA ASN A 174 -9.61 8.02 19.40
C ASN A 174 -9.92 6.83 18.48
N ALA A 175 -9.26 6.74 17.32
CA ALA A 175 -9.40 5.58 16.45
C ALA A 175 -9.00 4.31 17.22
N PRO A 176 -9.74 3.20 17.05
CA PRO A 176 -9.41 1.97 17.75
C PRO A 176 -8.09 1.36 17.23
N HIS A 177 -7.80 1.61 15.96
CA HIS A 177 -6.64 1.06 15.27
C HIS A 177 -5.93 2.10 14.41
N LEU A 178 -4.65 1.85 14.16
CA LEU A 178 -3.79 2.65 13.30
C LEU A 178 -2.94 1.71 12.45
N VAL A 179 -2.84 1.98 11.16
CA VAL A 179 -1.83 1.35 10.29
C VAL A 179 -0.83 2.43 9.88
N VAL A 180 0.44 2.12 9.98
CA VAL A 180 1.57 2.95 9.56
C VAL A 180 2.35 2.17 8.52
N VAL A 181 2.72 2.83 7.42
CA VAL A 181 3.60 2.25 6.41
C VAL A 181 4.90 3.04 6.34
N HIS A 182 6.01 2.31 6.33
CA HIS A 182 7.34 2.86 6.20
C HIS A 182 8.13 2.10 5.14
N ALA A 183 9.13 2.73 4.56
CA ALA A 183 9.96 2.18 3.50
C ALA A 183 11.37 2.81 3.54
N PRO A 184 12.37 2.23 2.86
CA PRO A 184 13.73 2.78 2.80
C PRO A 184 13.80 4.18 2.17
N ASP A 185 14.58 5.07 2.75
CA ASP A 185 14.77 6.45 2.27
C ASP A 185 15.57 6.51 0.96
N GLU A 186 16.48 5.56 0.76
CA GLU A 186 17.30 5.47 -0.46
C GLU A 186 16.49 5.17 -1.72
N TRP A 187 15.28 4.63 -1.56
CA TRP A 187 14.44 4.27 -2.69
C TRP A 187 13.58 5.45 -3.13
N SER A 188 13.87 5.99 -4.31
CA SER A 188 13.23 7.21 -4.82
C SER A 188 11.70 7.10 -4.97
N TRP A 189 11.16 5.87 -5.04
CA TRP A 189 9.72 5.63 -5.18
C TRP A 189 9.02 5.27 -3.88
N SER A 190 9.71 5.24 -2.74
CA SER A 190 9.13 4.86 -1.44
C SER A 190 7.85 5.63 -1.09
N THR A 191 7.83 6.94 -1.37
CA THR A 191 6.62 7.75 -1.15
C THR A 191 5.45 7.28 -2.02
N VAL A 192 5.71 7.02 -3.31
CA VAL A 192 4.68 6.63 -4.28
C VAL A 192 4.18 5.22 -4.00
N ASP A 193 5.10 4.27 -3.84
CA ASP A 193 4.79 2.86 -3.56
C ASP A 193 3.98 2.74 -2.25
N ALA A 194 4.39 3.42 -1.17
CA ALA A 194 3.66 3.42 0.09
C ALA A 194 2.28 4.09 -0.03
N THR A 195 2.16 5.16 -0.82
CA THR A 195 0.86 5.84 -1.04
C THR A 195 -0.11 4.95 -1.80
N ILE A 196 0.36 4.23 -2.83
CA ILE A 196 -0.46 3.27 -3.58
C ILE A 196 -0.89 2.12 -2.66
N ALA A 197 0.04 1.53 -1.93
CA ALA A 197 -0.24 0.45 -0.98
C ALA A 197 -1.30 0.86 0.05
N LEU A 198 -1.14 2.02 0.67
CA LEU A 198 -2.08 2.49 1.68
C LEU A 198 -3.42 2.93 1.08
N THR A 199 -3.45 3.37 -0.18
CA THR A 199 -4.71 3.61 -0.91
C THR A 199 -5.46 2.30 -1.17
N GLN A 200 -4.75 1.22 -1.50
CA GLN A 200 -5.38 -0.10 -1.63
C GLN A 200 -5.89 -0.62 -0.29
N PHE A 201 -5.14 -0.45 0.80
CA PHE A 201 -5.63 -0.72 2.16
C PHE A 201 -6.93 0.04 2.42
N GLU A 202 -6.98 1.34 2.11
CA GLU A 202 -8.18 2.16 2.30
C GLU A 202 -9.39 1.62 1.51
N LEU A 203 -9.21 1.24 0.24
CA LEU A 203 -10.30 0.72 -0.58
C LEU A 203 -10.75 -0.68 -0.14
N ALA A 204 -9.82 -1.57 0.23
CA ALA A 204 -10.13 -2.89 0.76
C ALA A 204 -10.87 -2.79 2.11
N ALA A 205 -10.42 -1.90 3.00
CA ALA A 205 -11.08 -1.60 4.26
C ALA A 205 -12.53 -1.13 4.03
N VAL A 206 -12.75 -0.18 3.12
CA VAL A 206 -14.11 0.31 2.82
C VAL A 206 -14.99 -0.76 2.19
N ALA A 207 -14.44 -1.63 1.35
CA ALA A 207 -15.18 -2.78 0.81
C ALA A 207 -15.65 -3.73 1.93
N GLY A 208 -14.83 -3.91 2.98
CA GLY A 208 -15.17 -4.67 4.20
C GLY A 208 -15.99 -3.89 5.24
N GLY A 209 -16.49 -2.69 4.92
CA GLY A 209 -17.28 -1.87 5.86
C GLY A 209 -16.48 -1.15 6.94
N ILE A 210 -15.14 -1.16 6.85
CA ILE A 210 -14.24 -0.44 7.76
C ILE A 210 -14.10 1.01 7.29
N GLY A 211 -14.19 1.94 8.22
CA GLY A 211 -13.89 3.35 8.00
C GLY A 211 -12.41 3.64 8.16
N THR A 212 -11.88 4.55 7.34
CA THR A 212 -10.49 4.98 7.43
C THR A 212 -10.34 6.50 7.31
N CYS A 213 -9.25 7.04 7.83
CA CYS A 213 -8.83 8.41 7.55
C CYS A 213 -7.31 8.55 7.62
N TRP A 214 -6.73 9.25 6.65
CA TRP A 214 -5.30 9.58 6.62
C TRP A 214 -4.87 10.39 7.84
N ALA A 215 -3.79 9.95 8.47
CA ALA A 215 -3.22 10.49 9.71
C ALA A 215 -1.99 11.36 9.41
N GLY A 216 -2.16 12.40 8.60
CA GLY A 216 -1.04 13.24 8.14
C GLY A 216 -0.28 13.97 9.27
N LEU A 217 -0.94 14.30 10.38
CA LEU A 217 -0.28 14.90 11.55
C LEU A 217 0.65 13.91 12.25
N LEU A 218 0.22 12.64 12.37
CA LEU A 218 1.07 11.57 12.88
C LEU A 218 2.27 11.36 11.95
N MET A 219 2.07 11.28 10.63
CA MET A 219 3.17 11.11 9.68
C MET A 219 4.21 12.22 9.81
N ARG A 220 3.78 13.47 9.91
CA ARG A 220 4.67 14.61 10.13
C ARG A 220 5.46 14.45 11.43
N ALA A 221 4.78 14.11 12.52
CA ALA A 221 5.41 13.93 13.81
C ALA A 221 6.38 12.74 13.82
N ALA A 222 6.04 11.62 13.20
CA ALA A 222 6.88 10.42 13.16
C ALA A 222 8.21 10.66 12.45
N ASN A 223 8.24 11.54 11.44
CA ASN A 223 9.48 11.90 10.75
C ASN A 223 10.20 13.11 11.37
N GLY A 224 9.58 13.81 12.31
CA GLY A 224 10.14 15.02 12.95
C GLY A 224 10.45 14.88 14.44
N HIS A 225 10.05 13.78 15.07
CA HIS A 225 10.11 13.60 16.52
C HIS A 225 10.69 12.23 16.87
N VAL A 226 11.91 12.22 17.40
CA VAL A 226 12.64 11.00 17.78
C VAL A 226 11.82 10.09 18.72
N PRO A 227 11.19 10.59 19.81
CA PRO A 227 10.40 9.73 20.69
C PRO A 227 9.24 9.01 19.99
N LEU A 228 8.56 9.67 19.04
CA LEU A 228 7.49 9.01 18.29
C LEU A 228 8.05 8.00 17.29
N ARG A 229 9.16 8.33 16.62
CA ARG A 229 9.82 7.42 15.69
C ARG A 229 10.28 6.13 16.39
N GLU A 230 10.91 6.25 17.55
CA GLU A 230 11.35 5.13 18.38
C GLU A 230 10.16 4.31 18.89
N ALA A 231 9.09 4.98 19.34
CA ALA A 231 7.87 4.32 19.78
C ALA A 231 7.19 3.49 18.67
N LEU A 232 7.34 3.91 17.41
CA LEU A 232 6.88 3.18 16.23
C LEU A 232 7.87 2.11 15.74
N GLY A 233 9.10 2.05 16.29
CA GLY A 233 10.12 1.09 15.89
C GLY A 233 10.64 1.28 14.45
N ILE A 234 10.64 2.51 13.93
CA ILE A 234 11.04 2.78 12.53
C ILE A 234 12.58 2.66 12.40
N PRO A 235 13.09 1.81 11.49
CA PRO A 235 14.53 1.67 11.21
C PRO A 235 15.18 3.00 10.83
N ALA A 236 16.48 3.17 11.11
CA ALA A 236 17.20 4.44 10.91
C ALA A 236 17.24 4.90 9.44
N ASP A 237 17.22 3.97 8.50
CA ASP A 237 17.25 4.17 7.05
C ASP A 237 15.86 4.20 6.40
N HIS A 238 14.80 4.21 7.22
CA HIS A 238 13.41 4.25 6.77
C HIS A 238 12.72 5.55 7.19
N SER A 239 11.68 5.95 6.44
CA SER A 239 10.75 6.99 6.86
C SER A 239 9.31 6.50 6.83
N VAL A 240 8.45 7.16 7.60
CA VAL A 240 7.00 6.95 7.54
C VAL A 240 6.45 7.67 6.33
N TYR A 241 5.96 6.92 5.35
CA TYR A 241 5.40 7.46 4.10
C TYR A 241 3.88 7.43 4.06
N GLY A 242 3.23 6.78 5.02
CA GLY A 242 1.77 6.76 5.10
C GLY A 242 1.27 6.32 6.46
N ALA A 243 0.10 6.81 6.86
CA ALA A 243 -0.62 6.29 8.02
C ALA A 243 -2.14 6.50 7.87
N LEU A 244 -2.93 5.51 8.28
CA LEU A 244 -4.39 5.55 8.33
C LEU A 244 -4.87 5.19 9.74
N MET A 245 -5.69 6.05 10.33
CA MET A 245 -6.63 5.64 11.37
C MET A 245 -7.67 4.71 10.74
N PHE A 246 -8.06 3.64 11.43
CA PHE A 246 -9.16 2.80 10.97
C PHE A 246 -9.99 2.20 12.10
N GLY A 247 -11.23 1.85 11.79
CA GLY A 247 -12.21 1.33 12.75
C GLY A 247 -13.60 1.19 12.14
N LEU A 248 -14.54 0.61 12.89
CA LEU A 248 -15.93 0.58 12.46
C LEU A 248 -16.52 2.00 12.47
N PRO A 249 -17.11 2.51 11.37
CA PRO A 249 -17.68 3.85 11.35
C PRO A 249 -18.81 4.00 12.38
N ARG A 250 -18.77 5.08 13.17
CA ARG A 250 -19.89 5.41 14.09
C ARG A 250 -21.14 5.86 13.36
N TYR A 251 -20.96 6.54 12.22
CA TYR A 251 -22.03 7.14 11.44
C TYR A 251 -21.97 6.69 9.99
N ARG A 252 -23.16 6.63 9.36
CA ARG A 252 -23.29 6.37 7.92
C ARG A 252 -23.27 7.68 7.14
N TYR A 253 -22.58 7.68 6.01
CA TYR A 253 -22.65 8.78 5.05
C TYR A 253 -23.73 8.50 4.00
N HIS A 254 -24.67 9.41 3.85
CA HIS A 254 -25.81 9.25 2.93
C HIS A 254 -25.62 9.92 1.57
N ARG A 255 -24.61 10.79 1.43
CA ARG A 255 -24.37 11.58 0.23
C ARG A 255 -22.90 11.62 -0.13
N ILE A 256 -22.65 11.61 -1.45
CA ILE A 256 -21.34 11.85 -2.04
C ILE A 256 -21.19 13.37 -2.19
N PRO A 257 -20.19 14.01 -1.55
CA PRO A 257 -19.93 15.43 -1.76
C PRO A 257 -19.53 15.70 -3.22
N PRO A 258 -19.90 16.87 -3.78
CA PRO A 258 -19.48 17.23 -5.13
C PRO A 258 -17.95 17.33 -5.23
N ARG A 259 -17.41 17.01 -6.41
CA ARG A 259 -16.01 17.21 -6.76
C ARG A 259 -15.91 18.22 -7.90
N GLN A 260 -14.83 19.01 -7.90
CA GLN A 260 -14.51 19.86 -9.05
C GLN A 260 -14.28 18.99 -10.29
N ALA A 261 -14.62 19.51 -11.47
CA ALA A 261 -14.30 18.86 -12.73
C ALA A 261 -12.78 18.63 -12.86
N ALA A 262 -12.40 17.53 -13.51
CA ALA A 262 -11.00 17.26 -13.80
C ALA A 262 -10.45 18.34 -14.74
N ARG A 263 -9.30 18.93 -14.38
CA ARG A 263 -8.58 19.88 -15.24
C ARG A 263 -7.75 19.07 -16.24
N VAL A 264 -8.30 18.83 -17.44
CA VAL A 264 -7.68 17.99 -18.48
C VAL A 264 -7.23 18.85 -19.65
N THR A 265 -5.98 18.67 -20.09
CA THR A 265 -5.46 19.20 -21.35
C THR A 265 -5.28 18.03 -22.31
N TRP A 266 -6.08 17.98 -23.37
CA TRP A 266 -5.94 17.01 -24.45
C TRP A 266 -4.93 17.56 -25.48
N ARG A 267 -3.96 16.74 -25.86
CA ARG A 267 -2.99 17.02 -26.93
C ARG A 267 -2.95 15.86 -27.89
#